data_AF-A0A6V8HKD7-F1
#
_entry.id   AF-A0A6V8HKD7-F1
#
_cell.length_a   1.000
_cell.length_b   1.000
_cell.length_c   1.000
_cell.angle_alpha   90.00
_cell.angle_beta   90.00
_cell.angle_gamma   90.00
#
_symmetry.space_group_name_H-M   'P 1'
#
loop_
_entity.id
_entity.type
_entity.pdbx_description
1 polymer ?
#
loop_
_entity_poly.entity_id
_entity_poly.type
_entity_poly.pdbx_seq_one_letter_code
_entity_poly.pdbx_strand_id
1 'polypeptide(L)'
;MIILKLITAVAALAATATAGVVRRDADSAQVATPNQLQLLSLYEQFSAAAYCTRNELVQPGTVIACNAGNCPTVEQHGATVEFSFLNEGDSDVTGFIAVDNDPLNPSIVLAFRGVRSIETGLTKLNTRLVPNAACGAGCEVHEGFQKAWDSVAASITRQLTAIQAVTTLNRLVITGHGVGGALATLAALQYRTATSLIPGIPATSVQLMEAVQAAIPAPGPTSTRGAIKKDLIVASMVGDNTTWLYDSLPDWHKSIYIVDDKYADLTVSTNKGRESMVYLTYIIDNYDQLPDYMLFIHSQRYQWHNDDPYYDGVPMIKRFQLAYLELIGYVNLRCAWVLGCPDEIHPMTDTSSDDTVHAGPYYYNGFKELFPGVKVPETVAVSCCAQFGVARWKIRERPKSDYERYKQWLLKTDLDDAMSGRIMEYSWHMIFGMDPIHCPNAAECYCNVWGLCDLKCSQDECEDRYALPPYSTLPEGWPQIGWNGEPQDPSKGGLPLVD
;
A
#
# COMPACT_ATOMS: atom_id res chain seq x y z
N MET A 1 46.00 -27.50 29.62
CA MET A 1 44.79 -28.15 29.06
C MET A 1 43.58 -27.40 29.58
N ILE A 2 42.60 -27.10 28.71
CA ILE A 2 41.43 -26.23 28.95
C ILE A 2 41.68 -24.74 28.69
N ILE A 3 42.24 -24.41 27.52
CA ILE A 3 41.97 -23.16 26.77
C ILE A 3 41.96 -23.55 25.29
N LEU A 4 40.92 -24.26 24.85
CA LEU A 4 40.68 -24.59 23.43
C LEU A 4 39.23 -25.11 23.21
N LYS A 5 38.21 -24.29 23.52
CA LYS A 5 36.79 -24.62 23.18
C LYS A 5 35.91 -23.40 22.86
N LEU A 6 36.47 -22.30 22.35
CA LEU A 6 35.67 -21.10 22.04
C LEU A 6 36.05 -20.35 20.75
N ILE A 7 36.72 -21.02 19.79
CA ILE A 7 37.05 -20.41 18.47
C ILE A 7 36.49 -21.23 17.28
N THR A 8 35.61 -22.20 17.52
CA THR A 8 34.94 -22.97 16.44
C THR A 8 33.42 -22.77 16.44
N ALA A 9 32.99 -21.51 16.43
CA ALA A 9 31.59 -21.14 16.18
C ALA A 9 31.42 -19.85 15.33
N VAL A 10 32.48 -19.38 14.67
CA VAL A 10 32.46 -18.16 13.84
C VAL A 10 32.88 -18.44 12.38
N ALA A 11 33.04 -19.71 11.97
CA ALA A 11 33.45 -20.07 10.60
C ALA A 11 32.57 -21.17 9.95
N ALA A 12 31.28 -21.23 10.32
CA ALA A 12 30.33 -22.18 9.74
C ALA A 12 28.95 -21.56 9.44
N LEU A 13 28.92 -20.30 9.03
CA LEU A 13 27.74 -19.66 8.40
C LEU A 13 28.15 -18.96 7.10
N ALA A 14 28.96 -19.64 6.29
CA ALA A 14 29.22 -19.28 4.90
C ALA A 14 29.50 -20.58 4.13
N ALA A 15 28.70 -20.85 3.09
CA ALA A 15 28.66 -22.05 2.25
C ALA A 15 27.99 -23.26 2.93
N THR A 16 26.73 -23.60 2.62
CA THR A 16 26.28 -24.32 1.40
C THR A 16 24.75 -24.43 1.52
N ALA A 17 23.87 -24.33 0.52
CA ALA A 17 23.94 -24.29 -0.94
C ALA A 17 22.73 -23.44 -1.41
N THR A 18 22.88 -22.38 -2.20
CA THR A 18 22.95 -22.44 -3.67
C THR A 18 22.25 -23.67 -4.25
N ALA A 19 20.93 -23.66 -4.28
CA ALA A 19 20.24 -24.23 -5.43
C ALA A 19 20.69 -23.38 -6.64
N GLY A 20 21.71 -23.86 -7.36
CA GLY A 20 22.22 -23.21 -8.55
C GLY A 20 21.11 -23.15 -9.59
N VAL A 21 20.52 -21.97 -9.77
CA VAL A 21 19.69 -21.68 -10.92
C VAL A 21 20.62 -21.65 -12.13
N VAL A 22 20.49 -22.65 -13.00
CA VAL A 22 21.17 -22.68 -14.30
C VAL A 22 20.67 -21.48 -15.12
N ARG A 23 21.53 -20.47 -15.34
CA ARG A 23 21.24 -19.37 -16.26
C ARG A 23 21.39 -19.86 -17.71
N ARG A 24 20.36 -19.62 -18.53
CA ARG A 24 20.53 -19.52 -19.99
C ARG A 24 21.17 -18.18 -20.31
N ASP A 25 22.09 -18.17 -21.27
CA ASP A 25 22.87 -16.99 -21.67
C ASP A 25 22.00 -15.79 -22.09
N ALA A 26 22.46 -14.59 -21.73
CA ALA A 26 21.74 -13.31 -21.92
C ALA A 26 21.55 -12.90 -23.39
N ASP A 27 22.17 -13.58 -24.35
CA ASP A 27 21.90 -13.43 -25.79
C ASP A 27 20.52 -13.98 -26.22
N SER A 28 19.74 -14.50 -25.26
CA SER A 28 18.42 -15.11 -25.50
C SER A 28 17.23 -14.35 -24.90
N ALA A 29 17.40 -13.09 -24.45
CA ALA A 29 16.30 -12.26 -23.98
C ALA A 29 15.30 -11.98 -25.13
N GLN A 30 14.27 -12.82 -25.23
CA GLN A 30 13.19 -12.64 -26.19
C GLN A 30 12.28 -11.49 -25.75
N VAL A 31 12.17 -10.46 -26.59
CA VAL A 31 11.12 -9.45 -26.47
C VAL A 31 9.77 -10.16 -26.49
N ALA A 32 8.86 -9.79 -25.57
CA ALA A 32 7.52 -10.35 -25.53
C ALA A 32 6.82 -10.13 -26.87
N THR A 33 6.28 -11.20 -27.43
CA THR A 33 5.48 -11.13 -28.66
C THR A 33 4.18 -10.37 -28.40
N PRO A 34 3.56 -9.78 -29.44
CA PRO A 34 2.25 -9.13 -29.30
C PRO A 34 1.19 -10.02 -28.62
N ASN A 35 1.19 -11.32 -28.92
CA ASN A 35 0.29 -12.29 -28.30
C ASN A 35 0.57 -12.48 -26.80
N GLN A 36 1.85 -12.48 -26.40
CA GLN A 36 2.21 -12.53 -24.98
C GLN A 36 1.78 -11.26 -24.26
N LEU A 37 1.93 -10.09 -24.89
CA LEU A 37 1.49 -8.82 -24.31
C LEU A 37 -0.03 -8.75 -24.14
N GLN A 38 -0.79 -9.26 -25.12
CA GLN A 38 -2.25 -9.37 -25.02
C GLN A 38 -2.69 -10.28 -23.88
N LEU A 39 -2.05 -11.45 -23.72
CA LEU A 39 -2.32 -12.35 -22.60
C LEU A 39 -2.00 -11.70 -21.25
N LEU A 40 -0.86 -11.00 -21.14
CA LEU A 40 -0.50 -10.28 -19.92
C LEU A 40 -1.54 -9.20 -19.57
N SER A 41 -2.01 -8.45 -20.56
CA SER A 41 -3.06 -7.44 -20.36
C SER A 41 -4.39 -8.08 -19.92
N LEU A 42 -4.78 -9.22 -20.48
CA LEU A 42 -6.00 -9.92 -20.06
C LEU A 42 -5.94 -10.34 -18.58
N TYR A 43 -4.83 -10.92 -18.13
CA TYR A 43 -4.74 -11.44 -16.75
C TYR A 43 -4.45 -10.35 -15.71
N GLU A 44 -3.83 -9.25 -16.11
CA GLU A 44 -3.80 -8.03 -15.30
C GLU A 44 -5.21 -7.48 -15.06
N GLN A 45 -6.09 -7.49 -16.06
CA GLN A 45 -7.50 -7.12 -15.87
C GLN A 45 -8.26 -8.08 -14.94
N PHE A 46 -8.00 -9.40 -15.00
CA PHE A 46 -8.57 -10.33 -14.00
C PHE A 46 -8.05 -10.04 -12.59
N SER A 47 -6.78 -9.67 -12.45
CA SER A 47 -6.22 -9.22 -11.18
C SER A 47 -6.91 -7.95 -10.67
N ALA A 48 -7.18 -6.98 -11.55
CA ALA A 48 -7.92 -5.76 -11.23
C ALA A 48 -9.38 -6.04 -10.86
N ALA A 49 -10.03 -6.96 -11.57
CA ALA A 49 -11.41 -7.37 -11.30
C ALA A 49 -11.59 -7.99 -9.91
N ALA A 50 -10.55 -8.61 -9.34
CA ALA A 50 -10.56 -9.14 -7.98
C ALA A 50 -10.70 -8.04 -6.90
N TYR A 51 -10.38 -6.77 -7.22
CA TYR A 51 -10.60 -5.62 -6.34
C TYR A 51 -11.97 -4.95 -6.52
N CYS A 52 -12.81 -5.45 -7.42
CA CYS A 52 -14.13 -4.85 -7.63
C CYS A 52 -15.14 -5.48 -6.67
N THR A 53 -15.72 -4.68 -5.77
CA THR A 53 -16.70 -5.15 -4.75
C THR A 53 -17.90 -5.86 -5.39
N ARG A 54 -18.26 -5.48 -6.62
CA ARG A 54 -19.32 -6.12 -7.40
C ARG A 54 -19.06 -7.61 -7.68
N ASN A 55 -17.81 -8.07 -7.64
CA ASN A 55 -17.40 -9.44 -7.96
C ASN A 55 -17.10 -10.29 -6.71
N GLU A 56 -17.15 -9.72 -5.49
CA GLU A 56 -16.63 -10.37 -4.27
C GLU A 56 -17.60 -11.39 -3.63
N LEU A 57 -18.91 -11.12 -3.66
CA LEU A 57 -19.95 -12.01 -3.13
C LEU A 57 -21.09 -12.12 -4.12
N VAL A 58 -20.90 -12.97 -5.13
CA VAL A 58 -21.85 -13.12 -6.23
C VAL A 58 -22.28 -14.57 -6.40
N GLN A 59 -23.43 -14.77 -7.03
CA GLN A 59 -23.90 -16.11 -7.37
C GLN A 59 -23.05 -16.69 -8.51
N PRO A 60 -22.81 -18.02 -8.55
CA PRO A 60 -22.18 -18.67 -9.70
C PRO A 60 -22.86 -18.31 -11.02
N GLY A 61 -22.07 -18.08 -12.07
CA GLY A 61 -22.54 -17.60 -13.38
C GLY A 61 -22.71 -16.09 -13.49
N THR A 62 -22.40 -15.31 -12.45
CA THR A 62 -22.46 -13.84 -12.53
C THR A 62 -21.35 -13.31 -13.43
N VAL A 63 -21.70 -12.49 -14.42
CA VAL A 63 -20.74 -11.86 -15.34
C VAL A 63 -19.86 -10.86 -14.58
N ILE A 64 -18.54 -10.96 -14.78
CA ILE A 64 -17.56 -10.04 -14.22
C ILE A 64 -17.75 -8.66 -14.84
N ALA A 65 -17.74 -7.63 -13.99
CA ALA A 65 -17.76 -6.25 -14.43
C ALA A 65 -16.93 -5.36 -13.49
N CYS A 66 -16.28 -4.33 -14.05
CA CYS A 66 -15.48 -3.37 -13.33
C CYS A 66 -15.93 -1.94 -13.63
N ASN A 67 -16.60 -1.31 -12.67
CA ASN A 67 -17.17 0.03 -12.83
C ASN A 67 -16.12 1.11 -13.17
N ALA A 68 -14.84 0.88 -12.84
CA ALA A 68 -13.73 1.77 -13.17
C ALA A 68 -13.24 1.64 -14.62
N GLY A 69 -13.78 0.71 -15.41
CA GLY A 69 -13.38 0.48 -16.80
C GLY A 69 -12.00 -0.19 -16.94
N ASN A 70 -11.50 -0.82 -15.88
CA ASN A 70 -10.18 -1.46 -15.82
C ASN A 70 -10.21 -2.98 -16.08
N CYS A 71 -11.32 -3.55 -16.55
CA CYS A 71 -11.36 -4.93 -17.05
C CYS A 71 -12.15 -5.13 -18.38
N PRO A 72 -11.95 -4.27 -19.40
CA PRO A 72 -12.78 -4.28 -20.62
C PRO A 72 -12.69 -5.57 -21.44
N THR A 73 -11.53 -6.22 -21.49
CA THR A 73 -11.35 -7.50 -22.22
C THR A 73 -12.03 -8.64 -21.48
N VAL A 74 -11.96 -8.65 -20.15
CA VAL A 74 -12.67 -9.64 -19.31
C VAL A 74 -14.18 -9.52 -19.48
N GLU A 75 -14.70 -8.29 -19.50
CA GLU A 75 -16.10 -8.01 -19.79
C GLU A 75 -16.49 -8.42 -21.22
N GLN A 76 -15.63 -8.14 -22.20
CA GLN A 76 -15.84 -8.52 -23.60
C GLN A 76 -15.92 -10.05 -23.77
N HIS A 77 -15.09 -10.80 -23.04
CA HIS A 77 -15.14 -12.25 -23.04
C HIS A 77 -16.40 -12.78 -22.35
N GLY A 78 -17.16 -11.94 -21.62
CA GLY A 78 -18.31 -12.39 -20.85
C GLY A 78 -17.91 -13.42 -19.79
N ALA A 79 -16.75 -13.22 -19.15
CA ALA A 79 -16.26 -14.12 -18.11
C ALA A 79 -17.22 -14.13 -16.91
N THR A 80 -17.45 -15.31 -16.32
CA THR A 80 -18.38 -15.50 -15.20
C THR A 80 -17.66 -15.94 -13.94
N VAL A 81 -18.05 -15.39 -12.80
CA VAL A 81 -17.61 -15.88 -11.48
C VAL A 81 -18.38 -17.16 -11.16
N GLU A 82 -17.66 -18.25 -10.91
CA GLU A 82 -18.26 -19.55 -10.53
C GLU A 82 -18.16 -19.80 -9.03
N PHE A 83 -17.16 -19.20 -8.37
CA PHE A 83 -17.01 -19.23 -6.93
C PHE A 83 -16.29 -17.97 -6.48
N SER A 84 -16.79 -17.28 -5.46
CA SER A 84 -16.10 -16.17 -4.82
C SER A 84 -15.84 -16.49 -3.36
N PHE A 85 -14.74 -15.94 -2.84
CA PHE A 85 -14.35 -16.07 -1.45
C PHE A 85 -13.93 -14.71 -0.93
N LEU A 86 -14.39 -14.37 0.26
CA LEU A 86 -14.20 -13.06 0.87
C LEU A 86 -13.74 -13.27 2.32
N ASN A 87 -12.65 -12.61 2.67
CA ASN A 87 -12.12 -12.56 4.03
C ASN A 87 -11.95 -13.96 4.66
N GLU A 88 -11.46 -14.93 3.89
CA GLU A 88 -11.32 -16.31 4.36
C GLU A 88 -10.06 -16.50 5.23
N GLY A 89 -10.25 -17.17 6.37
CA GLY A 89 -9.21 -17.44 7.36
C GLY A 89 -8.68 -16.19 8.07
N ASP A 90 -7.63 -16.36 8.85
CA ASP A 90 -7.02 -15.31 9.66
C ASP A 90 -6.15 -14.33 8.82
N SER A 91 -6.31 -14.27 7.48
CA SER A 91 -5.43 -13.50 6.57
C SER A 91 -6.15 -12.73 5.47
N ASP A 92 -7.45 -12.48 5.62
CA ASP A 92 -8.27 -11.71 4.67
C ASP A 92 -8.19 -12.18 3.21
N VAL A 93 -8.10 -13.49 3.00
CA VAL A 93 -7.91 -14.02 1.64
C VAL A 93 -9.19 -13.85 0.85
N THR A 94 -9.11 -13.02 -0.20
CA THR A 94 -10.25 -12.64 -1.03
C THR A 94 -9.93 -12.83 -2.51
N GLY A 95 -10.94 -13.24 -3.29
CA GLY A 95 -10.79 -13.46 -4.71
C GLY A 95 -11.93 -14.27 -5.28
N PHE A 96 -11.71 -14.82 -6.47
CA PHE A 96 -12.70 -15.67 -7.13
C PHE A 96 -12.06 -16.70 -8.06
N ILE A 97 -12.86 -17.70 -8.40
CA ILE A 97 -12.66 -18.60 -9.53
C ILE A 97 -13.68 -18.21 -10.59
N ALA A 98 -13.19 -17.96 -11.80
CA ALA A 98 -13.99 -17.58 -12.95
C ALA A 98 -13.82 -18.55 -14.11
N VAL A 99 -14.80 -18.57 -15.01
CA VAL A 99 -14.69 -19.15 -16.35
C VAL A 99 -14.55 -18.00 -17.34
N ASP A 100 -13.40 -17.96 -18.01
CA ASP A 100 -13.12 -17.06 -19.11
C ASP A 100 -13.62 -17.67 -20.42
N ASN A 101 -14.59 -17.03 -21.06
CA ASN A 101 -15.16 -17.48 -22.33
C ASN A 101 -14.43 -16.88 -23.55
N ASP A 102 -13.12 -16.63 -23.42
CA ASP A 102 -12.25 -16.28 -24.56
C ASP A 102 -12.57 -17.20 -25.75
N PRO A 103 -13.00 -16.64 -26.90
CA PRO A 103 -13.40 -17.43 -28.06
C PRO A 103 -12.25 -18.28 -28.64
N LEU A 104 -11.00 -17.95 -28.33
CA LEU A 104 -9.81 -18.65 -28.81
C LEU A 104 -9.21 -19.58 -27.76
N ASN A 105 -9.18 -19.18 -26.49
CA ASN A 105 -8.49 -19.90 -25.42
C ASN A 105 -9.28 -19.90 -24.10
N PRO A 106 -10.45 -20.54 -24.03
CA PRO A 106 -11.26 -20.53 -22.82
C PRO A 106 -10.50 -21.18 -21.65
N SER A 107 -10.66 -20.64 -20.46
CA SER A 107 -9.89 -21.09 -19.30
C SER A 107 -10.62 -20.90 -17.99
N ILE A 108 -10.21 -21.66 -16.98
CA ILE A 108 -10.58 -21.41 -15.59
C ILE A 108 -9.55 -20.42 -15.04
N VAL A 109 -10.00 -19.33 -14.42
CA VAL A 109 -9.12 -18.29 -13.86
C VAL A 109 -9.32 -18.22 -12.35
N LEU A 110 -8.26 -18.47 -11.57
CA LEU A 110 -8.23 -18.20 -10.14
C LEU A 110 -7.53 -16.85 -9.93
N ALA A 111 -8.29 -15.84 -9.52
CA ALA A 111 -7.78 -14.50 -9.28
C ALA A 111 -7.82 -14.19 -7.77
N PHE A 112 -6.67 -13.80 -7.22
CA PHE A 112 -6.57 -13.31 -5.85
C PHE A 112 -6.54 -11.79 -5.81
N ARG A 113 -7.39 -11.22 -4.98
CA ARG A 113 -7.29 -9.81 -4.58
C ARG A 113 -6.01 -9.64 -3.77
N GLY A 114 -5.38 -8.48 -3.88
CA GLY A 114 -4.45 -8.04 -2.84
C GLY A 114 -5.20 -7.51 -1.61
N VAL A 115 -4.48 -6.81 -0.75
CA VAL A 115 -5.05 -6.22 0.46
C VAL A 115 -5.64 -4.83 0.15
N ARG A 116 -6.89 -4.57 0.59
CA ARG A 116 -7.53 -3.23 0.54
C ARG A 116 -7.15 -2.36 1.73
N SER A 117 -6.93 -3.00 2.87
CA SER A 117 -6.41 -2.49 4.13
C SER A 117 -5.85 -3.71 4.87
N ILE A 118 -4.76 -3.58 5.64
CA ILE A 118 -4.07 -4.75 6.24
C ILE A 118 -4.64 -5.20 7.58
N GLU A 119 -5.70 -4.55 8.07
CA GLU A 119 -6.24 -4.78 9.41
C GLU A 119 -6.69 -6.19 9.76
N THR A 120 -6.73 -7.10 8.79
CA THR A 120 -7.05 -8.51 9.07
C THR A 120 -6.04 -9.42 8.41
N GLY A 121 -4.86 -9.56 9.04
CA GLY A 121 -4.32 -10.91 9.16
C GLY A 121 -3.15 -11.33 8.26
N LEU A 122 -2.55 -10.40 7.53
CA LEU A 122 -1.10 -10.51 7.22
C LEU A 122 -0.26 -9.90 8.34
N THR A 123 -0.72 -10.08 9.59
CA THR A 123 -0.07 -9.59 10.80
C THR A 123 1.15 -10.41 11.14
N LYS A 124 2.23 -9.97 10.51
CA LYS A 124 3.55 -9.68 11.07
C LYS A 124 4.47 -9.70 9.85
N LEU A 125 5.11 -8.57 9.54
CA LEU A 125 6.34 -8.53 8.73
C LEU A 125 7.48 -9.28 9.44
N ASN A 126 7.23 -10.48 9.91
CA ASN A 126 8.26 -11.44 10.20
C ASN A 126 8.64 -12.00 8.83
N THR A 127 9.76 -11.52 8.27
CA THR A 127 10.39 -12.04 7.04
C THR A 127 10.85 -13.50 7.19
N ARG A 128 10.30 -14.23 8.17
CA ARG A 128 10.56 -15.61 8.47
C ARG A 128 10.15 -16.44 7.28
N LEU A 129 11.14 -17.13 6.76
CA LEU A 129 10.95 -18.14 5.74
C LEU A 129 10.64 -19.46 6.43
N VAL A 130 9.71 -20.22 5.85
CA VAL A 130 9.36 -21.57 6.29
C VAL A 130 9.63 -22.54 5.14
N PRO A 131 10.14 -23.76 5.43
CA PRO A 131 10.33 -24.77 4.39
C PRO A 131 9.04 -25.09 3.65
N ASN A 132 9.12 -25.20 2.32
CA ASN A 132 8.00 -25.61 1.49
C ASN A 132 8.40 -26.82 0.61
N ALA A 133 7.73 -27.95 0.83
CA ALA A 133 8.03 -29.19 0.13
C ALA A 133 7.67 -29.18 -1.37
N ALA A 134 6.75 -28.31 -1.79
CA ALA A 134 6.23 -28.25 -3.16
C ALA A 134 7.28 -27.77 -4.18
N CYS A 135 8.29 -27.01 -3.76
CA CYS A 135 9.39 -26.55 -4.63
C CYS A 135 10.71 -27.34 -4.45
N GLY A 136 10.70 -28.40 -3.62
CA GLY A 136 11.86 -29.28 -3.43
C GLY A 136 12.73 -28.95 -2.21
N ALA A 137 13.79 -29.74 -2.03
CA ALA A 137 14.66 -29.67 -0.85
C ALA A 137 15.37 -28.31 -0.75
N GLY A 138 15.30 -27.70 0.45
CA GLY A 138 15.92 -26.40 0.74
C GLY A 138 15.14 -25.19 0.22
N CYS A 139 13.93 -25.39 -0.31
CA CYS A 139 13.07 -24.28 -0.68
C CYS A 139 12.34 -23.71 0.54
N GLU A 140 12.36 -22.40 0.69
CA GLU A 140 11.66 -21.68 1.74
C GLU A 140 10.79 -20.57 1.16
N VAL A 141 9.66 -20.29 1.80
CA VAL A 141 8.67 -19.29 1.39
C VAL A 141 8.26 -18.42 2.58
N HIS A 142 7.69 -17.25 2.34
CA HIS A 142 7.24 -16.35 3.41
C HIS A 142 6.15 -17.00 4.27
N GLU A 143 6.34 -17.05 5.59
CA GLU A 143 5.42 -17.71 6.54
C GLU A 143 3.99 -17.16 6.43
N GLY A 144 3.83 -15.85 6.30
CA GLY A 144 2.51 -15.20 6.17
C GLY A 144 1.76 -15.62 4.90
N PHE A 145 2.44 -15.66 3.75
CA PHE A 145 1.79 -16.05 2.49
C PHE A 145 1.49 -17.55 2.48
N GLN A 146 2.36 -18.37 3.09
CA GLN A 146 2.10 -19.80 3.25
C GLN A 146 0.84 -20.04 4.08
N LYS A 147 0.71 -19.39 5.25
CA LYS A 147 -0.48 -19.51 6.12
C LYS A 147 -1.75 -19.03 5.43
N ALA A 148 -1.67 -17.90 4.74
CA ALA A 148 -2.80 -17.37 3.97
C ALA A 148 -3.21 -18.32 2.84
N TRP A 149 -2.27 -18.90 2.11
CA TRP A 149 -2.60 -19.90 1.10
C TRP A 149 -3.20 -21.18 1.73
N ASP A 150 -2.60 -21.68 2.81
CA ASP A 150 -3.06 -22.89 3.51
C ASP A 150 -4.49 -22.76 4.04
N SER A 151 -4.93 -21.56 4.44
CA SER A 151 -6.30 -21.33 4.94
C SER A 151 -7.38 -21.58 3.88
N VAL A 152 -7.08 -21.32 2.60
CA VAL A 152 -8.04 -21.44 1.49
C VAL A 152 -7.78 -22.61 0.54
N ALA A 153 -6.57 -23.18 0.54
CA ALA A 153 -6.13 -24.16 -0.45
C ALA A 153 -7.09 -25.35 -0.61
N ALA A 154 -7.60 -25.91 0.50
CA ALA A 154 -8.52 -27.05 0.46
C ALA A 154 -9.89 -26.67 -0.15
N SER A 155 -10.43 -25.49 0.19
CA SER A 155 -11.70 -25.02 -0.34
C SER A 155 -11.59 -24.71 -1.83
N ILE A 156 -10.55 -23.98 -2.23
CA ILE A 156 -10.28 -23.63 -3.63
C ILE A 156 -10.08 -24.89 -4.47
N THR A 157 -9.31 -25.87 -3.99
CA THR A 157 -9.08 -27.13 -4.73
C THR A 157 -10.38 -27.89 -4.98
N ARG A 158 -11.27 -27.92 -3.97
CA ARG A 158 -12.59 -28.55 -4.09
C ARG A 158 -13.46 -27.83 -5.12
N GLN A 159 -13.47 -26.49 -5.12
CA GLN A 159 -14.26 -25.70 -6.06
C GLN A 159 -13.71 -25.81 -7.49
N LEU A 160 -12.39 -25.74 -7.68
CA LEU A 160 -11.76 -25.99 -8.98
C LEU A 160 -12.12 -27.38 -9.52
N THR A 161 -12.15 -28.41 -8.67
CA THR A 161 -12.57 -29.76 -9.07
C THR A 161 -14.03 -29.81 -9.50
N ALA A 162 -14.93 -29.12 -8.77
CA ALA A 162 -16.34 -29.06 -9.11
C ALA A 162 -16.58 -28.32 -10.43
N ILE A 163 -15.89 -27.19 -10.66
CA ILE A 163 -15.98 -26.39 -11.89
C ILE A 163 -15.40 -27.18 -13.08
N GLN A 164 -14.26 -27.83 -12.91
CA GLN A 164 -13.66 -28.67 -13.96
C GLN A 164 -14.62 -29.77 -14.42
N ALA A 165 -15.31 -30.43 -13.47
CA ALA A 165 -16.22 -31.53 -13.77
C ALA A 165 -17.41 -31.12 -14.65
N VAL A 166 -17.80 -29.84 -14.66
CA VAL A 166 -18.94 -29.32 -15.43
C VAL A 166 -18.55 -28.48 -16.65
N THR A 167 -17.32 -27.97 -16.71
CA THR A 167 -16.86 -27.10 -17.82
C THR A 167 -16.04 -27.83 -18.88
N THR A 168 -15.47 -29.00 -18.56
CA THR A 168 -14.49 -29.74 -19.40
C THR A 168 -13.21 -28.97 -19.74
N LEU A 169 -13.06 -27.75 -19.23
CA LEU A 169 -11.87 -26.92 -19.40
C LEU A 169 -10.69 -27.56 -18.66
N ASN A 170 -9.54 -27.59 -19.32
CA ASN A 170 -8.33 -28.22 -18.81
C ASN A 170 -7.19 -27.22 -18.55
N ARG A 171 -7.43 -25.93 -18.84
CA ARG A 171 -6.49 -24.82 -18.65
C ARG A 171 -6.88 -24.03 -17.40
N LEU A 172 -5.97 -23.97 -16.44
CA LEU A 172 -6.10 -23.15 -15.23
C LEU A 172 -5.10 -22.01 -15.29
N VAL A 173 -5.58 -20.78 -15.24
CA VAL A 173 -4.74 -19.59 -15.09
C VAL A 173 -4.90 -19.08 -13.66
N ILE A 174 -3.78 -18.76 -13.02
CA ILE A 174 -3.75 -18.25 -11.66
C ILE A 174 -3.07 -16.89 -11.71
N THR A 175 -3.74 -15.88 -11.16
CA THR A 175 -3.33 -14.48 -11.26
C THR A 175 -3.64 -13.71 -9.98
N GLY A 176 -3.01 -12.55 -9.84
CA GLY A 176 -3.17 -11.66 -8.71
C GLY A 176 -2.17 -10.51 -8.77
N HIS A 177 -2.49 -9.44 -8.06
CA HIS A 177 -1.64 -8.24 -7.92
C HIS A 177 -1.21 -8.04 -6.46
N GLY A 178 0.02 -7.55 -6.24
CA GLY A 178 0.59 -7.35 -4.90
C GLY A 178 0.62 -8.64 -4.09
N VAL A 179 0.02 -8.63 -2.89
CA VAL A 179 -0.20 -9.84 -2.06
C VAL A 179 -0.89 -10.96 -2.83
N GLY A 180 -1.91 -10.64 -3.65
CA GLY A 180 -2.63 -11.63 -4.44
C GLY A 180 -1.71 -12.34 -5.45
N GLY A 181 -0.68 -11.65 -5.93
CA GLY A 181 0.37 -12.24 -6.77
C GLY A 181 1.16 -13.30 -6.01
N ALA A 182 1.56 -13.03 -4.76
CA ALA A 182 2.28 -13.99 -3.92
C ALA A 182 1.45 -15.26 -3.64
N LEU A 183 0.14 -15.10 -3.37
CA LEU A 183 -0.78 -16.24 -3.24
C LEU A 183 -0.93 -17.01 -4.55
N ALA A 184 -1.05 -16.31 -5.68
CA ALA A 184 -1.09 -16.91 -7.00
C ALA A 184 0.16 -17.76 -7.27
N THR A 185 1.35 -17.28 -6.88
CA THR A 185 2.61 -18.02 -7.01
C THR A 185 2.59 -19.32 -6.19
N LEU A 186 2.18 -19.27 -4.93
CA LEU A 186 2.11 -20.45 -4.05
C LEU A 186 1.06 -21.46 -4.52
N ALA A 187 -0.11 -20.99 -4.95
CA ALA A 187 -1.14 -21.83 -5.54
C ALA A 187 -0.65 -22.51 -6.82
N ALA A 188 -0.03 -21.75 -7.73
CA ALA A 188 0.53 -22.30 -8.96
C ALA A 188 1.65 -23.30 -8.69
N LEU A 189 2.50 -23.05 -7.70
CA LEU A 189 3.53 -23.99 -7.27
C LEU A 189 2.90 -25.31 -6.84
N GLN A 190 1.91 -25.28 -5.95
CA GLN A 190 1.24 -26.49 -5.46
C GLN A 190 0.55 -27.26 -6.60
N TYR A 191 -0.22 -26.59 -7.45
CA TYR A 191 -0.95 -27.25 -8.53
C TYR A 191 -0.05 -27.78 -9.66
N ARG A 192 1.18 -27.26 -9.78
CA ARG A 192 2.18 -27.77 -10.74
C ARG A 192 2.98 -28.96 -10.23
N THR A 193 3.20 -29.07 -8.91
CA THR A 193 4.11 -30.07 -8.35
C THR A 193 3.41 -31.23 -7.65
N ALA A 194 2.19 -31.02 -7.14
CA ALA A 194 1.39 -32.11 -6.58
C ALA A 194 0.67 -32.87 -7.70
N THR A 195 0.93 -34.18 -7.80
CA THR A 195 0.33 -35.04 -8.82
C THR A 195 -1.20 -35.06 -8.69
N SER A 196 -1.90 -34.54 -9.72
CA SER A 196 -3.36 -34.69 -9.94
C SER A 196 -4.27 -34.16 -8.83
N LEU A 197 -3.99 -32.98 -8.26
CA LEU A 197 -4.88 -32.35 -7.28
C LEU A 197 -6.26 -31.97 -7.85
N ILE A 198 -6.33 -31.59 -9.13
CA ILE A 198 -7.57 -31.24 -9.81
C ILE A 198 -7.72 -32.23 -10.99
N PRO A 199 -8.59 -33.24 -10.88
CA PRO A 199 -8.87 -34.15 -11.98
C PRO A 199 -9.18 -33.37 -13.26
N GLY A 200 -8.57 -33.75 -14.39
CA GLY A 200 -8.82 -33.11 -15.69
C GLY A 200 -8.08 -31.79 -15.97
N ILE A 201 -7.31 -31.24 -15.02
CA ILE A 201 -6.35 -30.15 -15.26
C ILE A 201 -4.92 -30.69 -15.09
N PRO A 202 -4.20 -30.96 -16.19
CA PRO A 202 -2.80 -31.37 -16.10
C PRO A 202 -1.93 -30.26 -15.50
N ALA A 203 -0.90 -30.62 -14.74
CA ALA A 203 0.07 -29.66 -14.19
C ALA A 203 0.70 -28.74 -15.26
N THR A 204 0.89 -29.26 -16.48
CA THR A 204 1.40 -28.50 -17.64
C THR A 204 0.42 -27.45 -18.17
N SER A 205 -0.86 -27.53 -17.80
CA SER A 205 -1.92 -26.61 -18.19
C SER A 205 -2.23 -25.56 -17.11
N VAL A 206 -1.49 -25.59 -16.00
CA VAL A 206 -1.53 -24.56 -14.95
C VAL A 206 -0.57 -23.42 -15.33
N GLN A 207 -1.12 -22.24 -15.60
CA GLN A 207 -0.39 -21.04 -15.98
C GLN A 207 -0.44 -20.03 -14.86
N LEU A 208 0.73 -19.63 -14.38
CA LEU A 208 0.87 -18.47 -13.51
C LEU A 208 1.02 -17.25 -14.41
N MET A 209 0.06 -16.33 -14.30
CA MET A 209 0.08 -15.05 -14.99
C MET A 209 0.07 -13.99 -13.91
N GLU A 210 1.25 -13.67 -13.39
CA GLU A 210 1.39 -12.51 -12.53
C GLU A 210 1.23 -11.26 -13.41
N ALA A 211 0.53 -10.23 -12.92
CA ALA A 211 0.67 -8.89 -13.49
C ALA A 211 2.13 -8.48 -13.24
N VAL A 212 3.00 -8.77 -14.21
CA VAL A 212 4.41 -8.45 -14.13
C VAL A 212 4.53 -6.93 -14.18
N GLN A 213 4.60 -6.29 -13.01
CA GLN A 213 5.51 -5.17 -12.86
C GLN A 213 6.87 -5.74 -13.28
N ALA A 214 7.38 -5.26 -14.42
CA ALA A 214 8.59 -5.71 -15.09
C ALA A 214 9.55 -6.49 -14.19
N ALA A 215 9.81 -7.76 -14.55
CA ALA A 215 10.81 -8.67 -14.01
C ALA A 215 11.65 -8.09 -12.86
N ILE A 216 11.56 -8.66 -11.66
CA ILE A 216 12.61 -8.54 -10.65
C ILE A 216 13.83 -9.32 -11.21
N PRO A 217 14.92 -8.68 -11.70
CA PRO A 217 16.13 -9.44 -11.96
C PRO A 217 16.65 -10.01 -10.64
N ALA A 218 16.94 -11.31 -10.61
CA ALA A 218 17.81 -11.91 -9.61
C ALA A 218 19.15 -11.11 -9.57
N PRO A 219 19.81 -11.00 -8.41
CA PRO A 219 21.10 -10.31 -8.32
C PRO A 219 22.13 -11.02 -9.21
N GLY A 220 22.35 -10.47 -10.41
CA GLY A 220 23.51 -10.75 -11.25
C GLY A 220 24.67 -9.84 -10.87
N PRO A 221 25.89 -10.14 -11.35
CA PRO A 221 27.06 -9.36 -11.00
C PRO A 221 26.85 -7.92 -11.46
N THR A 222 26.77 -7.01 -10.49
CA THR A 222 26.96 -5.55 -10.59
C THR A 222 26.80 -4.98 -12.01
N SER A 223 25.57 -5.07 -12.54
CA SER A 223 25.07 -4.09 -13.49
C SER A 223 24.24 -3.11 -12.67
N THR A 224 24.69 -1.87 -12.59
CA THR A 224 24.06 -0.77 -11.85
C THR A 224 22.57 -0.65 -12.21
N ARG A 225 21.67 -1.29 -11.44
CA ARG A 225 20.31 -0.76 -11.25
C ARG A 225 20.53 0.68 -10.81
N GLY A 226 19.90 1.65 -11.47
CA GLY A 226 19.86 3.00 -10.94
C GLY A 226 19.47 2.95 -9.47
N ALA A 227 20.09 3.78 -8.64
CA ALA A 227 19.75 3.85 -7.22
C ALA A 227 18.23 4.01 -7.06
N ILE A 228 17.64 3.29 -6.10
CA ILE A 228 16.22 3.45 -5.73
C ILE A 228 15.98 4.94 -5.50
N LYS A 229 15.09 5.52 -6.28
CA LYS A 229 14.77 6.94 -6.20
C LYS A 229 13.72 7.13 -5.13
N LYS A 230 14.05 7.89 -4.10
CA LYS A 230 13.15 8.23 -3.00
C LYS A 230 13.14 9.75 -2.85
N ASP A 231 11.97 10.34 -2.73
CA ASP A 231 11.84 11.79 -2.57
C ASP A 231 10.99 12.17 -1.37
N LEU A 232 11.43 13.21 -0.66
CA LEU A 232 10.68 13.87 0.41
C LEU A 232 10.06 15.14 -0.17
N ILE A 233 8.74 15.14 -0.29
CA ILE A 233 7.96 16.27 -0.78
C ILE A 233 7.53 17.05 0.45
N VAL A 234 8.05 18.26 0.58
CA VAL A 234 7.91 19.07 1.80
C VAL A 234 7.16 20.35 1.48
N ALA A 235 5.99 20.53 2.10
CA ALA A 235 5.30 21.82 2.09
C ALA A 235 5.89 22.70 3.20
N SER A 236 6.44 23.86 2.82
CA SER A 236 7.21 24.73 3.70
C SER A 236 6.85 26.20 3.49
N MET A 237 7.10 27.01 4.52
CA MET A 237 7.14 28.48 4.45
C MET A 237 8.57 28.99 4.61
N VAL A 238 8.82 30.27 4.28
CA VAL A 238 10.14 30.92 4.42
C VAL A 238 10.66 30.85 5.86
N GLY A 239 9.77 30.91 6.85
CA GLY A 239 10.14 30.86 8.26
C GLY A 239 10.48 29.47 8.80
N ASP A 240 10.23 28.41 8.03
CA ASP A 240 10.43 27.04 8.50
C ASP A 240 11.89 26.62 8.43
N ASN A 241 12.32 25.81 9.40
CA ASN A 241 13.64 25.20 9.37
C ASN A 241 13.58 23.81 8.72
N THR A 242 14.08 23.70 7.50
CA THR A 242 14.16 22.43 6.75
C THR A 242 15.59 21.88 6.64
N THR A 243 16.60 22.52 7.26
CA THR A 243 18.01 22.09 7.14
C THR A 243 18.25 20.70 7.73
N TRP A 244 17.46 20.33 8.75
CA TRP A 244 17.54 19.02 9.42
C TRP A 244 17.34 17.84 8.46
N LEU A 245 16.61 18.02 7.36
CA LEU A 245 16.38 16.99 6.33
C LEU A 245 17.69 16.57 5.65
N TYR A 246 18.60 17.53 5.45
CA TYR A 246 19.89 17.26 4.82
C TYR A 246 20.83 16.54 5.79
N ASP A 247 20.84 16.95 7.06
CA ASP A 247 21.70 16.36 8.09
C ASP A 247 21.23 14.95 8.48
N SER A 248 19.92 14.75 8.58
CA SER A 248 19.34 13.54 9.17
C SER A 248 18.96 12.49 8.15
N LEU A 249 18.62 12.89 6.92
CA LEU A 249 18.06 12.02 5.88
C LEU A 249 18.84 12.13 4.55
N PRO A 250 20.18 11.98 4.55
CA PRO A 250 21.01 12.24 3.36
C PRO A 250 20.62 11.39 2.14
N ASP A 251 20.10 10.18 2.37
CA ASP A 251 19.75 9.22 1.31
C ASP A 251 18.46 9.55 0.54
N TRP A 252 17.67 10.50 1.03
CA TRP A 252 16.47 10.96 0.35
C TRP A 252 16.77 12.16 -0.54
N HIS A 253 16.19 12.21 -1.73
CA HIS A 253 16.03 13.48 -2.44
C HIS A 253 15.04 14.37 -1.67
N LYS A 254 15.14 15.69 -1.84
CA LYS A 254 14.26 16.65 -1.17
C LYS A 254 13.68 17.60 -2.20
N SER A 255 12.36 17.58 -2.31
CA SER A 255 11.56 18.51 -3.08
C SER A 255 10.82 19.43 -2.10
N ILE A 256 11.49 20.50 -1.68
CA ILE A 256 11.00 21.46 -0.68
C ILE A 256 10.32 22.62 -1.38
N TYR A 257 9.00 22.73 -1.27
CA TYR A 257 8.22 23.81 -1.85
C TYR A 257 7.99 24.92 -0.83
N ILE A 258 8.46 26.13 -1.14
CA ILE A 258 8.26 27.31 -0.29
C ILE A 258 7.09 28.12 -0.86
N VAL A 259 5.94 28.05 -0.20
CA VAL A 259 4.67 28.52 -0.77
C VAL A 259 4.42 30.02 -0.64
N ASP A 260 5.15 30.69 0.25
CA ASP A 260 5.07 32.13 0.51
C ASP A 260 6.27 32.92 -0.08
N ASP A 261 7.13 32.26 -0.86
CA ASP A 261 8.17 32.90 -1.68
C ASP A 261 8.04 32.53 -3.16
N LYS A 262 7.61 33.51 -3.96
CA LYS A 262 7.45 33.35 -5.42
C LYS A 262 8.78 33.22 -6.18
N TYR A 263 9.91 33.45 -5.52
CA TYR A 263 11.25 33.33 -6.11
C TYR A 263 11.98 32.06 -5.67
N ALA A 264 11.37 31.24 -4.81
CA ALA A 264 11.95 29.95 -4.43
C ALA A 264 12.03 29.01 -5.64
N ASP A 265 13.08 28.17 -5.65
CA ASP A 265 13.33 27.22 -6.73
C ASP A 265 12.14 26.28 -7.00
N LEU A 266 11.47 25.85 -5.92
CA LEU A 266 10.22 25.11 -5.97
C LEU A 266 9.16 25.92 -5.18
N THR A 267 8.10 26.29 -5.88
CA THR A 267 6.96 27.03 -5.32
C THR A 267 5.67 26.68 -6.07
N VAL A 268 4.54 27.24 -5.65
CA VAL A 268 3.23 27.05 -6.27
C VAL A 268 2.73 28.37 -6.86
N SER A 269 1.97 28.30 -7.95
CA SER A 269 1.41 29.49 -8.59
C SER A 269 0.40 30.24 -7.71
N THR A 270 -0.31 29.50 -6.86
CA THR A 270 -1.35 29.99 -5.95
C THR A 270 -1.29 29.19 -4.68
N ASN A 271 -1.12 29.82 -3.53
CA ASN A 271 -1.14 29.17 -2.22
C ASN A 271 -2.60 29.02 -1.72
N LYS A 272 -3.24 27.88 -2.02
CA LYS A 272 -4.63 27.55 -1.62
C LYS A 272 -4.81 26.04 -1.42
N GLY A 273 -5.49 25.65 -0.36
CA GLY A 273 -5.66 24.26 0.06
C GLY A 273 -4.50 23.72 0.91
N ARG A 274 -3.76 24.58 1.62
CA ARG A 274 -2.61 24.20 2.45
C ARG A 274 -1.57 23.34 1.68
N GLU A 275 -1.04 22.27 2.27
CA GLU A 275 -0.07 21.34 1.67
C GLU A 275 -0.60 20.65 0.40
N SER A 276 -1.93 20.59 0.22
CA SER A 276 -2.52 19.88 -0.91
C SER A 276 -2.13 20.47 -2.25
N MET A 277 -1.93 21.80 -2.34
CA MET A 277 -1.44 22.43 -3.57
C MET A 277 -0.03 21.98 -3.92
N VAL A 278 0.85 21.88 -2.91
CA VAL A 278 2.23 21.40 -3.09
C VAL A 278 2.20 19.96 -3.59
N TYR A 279 1.46 19.09 -2.90
CA TYR A 279 1.43 17.66 -3.22
C TYR A 279 0.87 17.40 -4.61
N LEU A 280 -0.24 18.05 -4.98
CA LEU A 280 -0.81 17.94 -6.33
C LEU A 280 0.13 18.50 -7.40
N THR A 281 0.78 19.64 -7.15
CA THR A 281 1.75 20.23 -8.08
C THR A 281 2.91 19.27 -8.34
N TYR A 282 3.50 18.73 -7.28
CA TYR A 282 4.57 17.75 -7.40
C TYR A 282 4.14 16.52 -8.22
N ILE A 283 2.98 15.93 -7.90
CA ILE A 283 2.46 14.74 -8.60
C ILE A 283 2.26 15.03 -10.08
N ILE A 284 1.64 16.16 -10.43
CA ILE A 284 1.33 16.53 -11.82
C ILE A 284 2.61 16.79 -12.61
N ASP A 285 3.54 17.56 -12.05
CA ASP A 285 4.75 17.98 -12.76
C ASP A 285 5.71 16.79 -12.98
N ASN A 286 5.69 15.81 -12.07
CA ASN A 286 6.57 14.65 -12.11
C ASN A 286 5.89 13.36 -12.58
N TYR A 287 4.61 13.36 -12.94
CA TYR A 287 3.79 12.15 -13.17
C TYR A 287 4.48 11.06 -14.04
N ASP A 288 5.12 11.48 -15.14
CA ASP A 288 5.79 10.58 -16.07
C ASP A 288 7.16 10.09 -15.58
N GLN A 289 7.76 10.79 -14.60
CA GLN A 289 9.12 10.59 -14.09
C GLN A 289 9.20 10.43 -12.57
N LEU A 290 8.08 10.11 -11.91
CA LEU A 290 8.00 9.95 -10.45
C LEU A 290 9.14 9.07 -9.90
N PRO A 291 9.69 9.35 -8.70
CA PRO A 291 10.60 8.44 -8.01
C PRO A 291 9.86 7.16 -7.60
N ASP A 292 10.59 6.13 -7.14
CA ASP A 292 9.99 4.84 -6.76
C ASP A 292 9.07 5.02 -5.54
N TYR A 293 9.52 5.84 -4.59
CA TYR A 293 8.85 6.09 -3.31
C TYR A 293 8.83 7.59 -3.01
N MET A 294 7.69 8.06 -2.49
CA MET A 294 7.46 9.46 -2.15
C MET A 294 6.92 9.53 -0.73
N LEU A 295 7.49 10.38 0.12
CA LEU A 295 6.85 10.78 1.37
C LEU A 295 6.44 12.24 1.25
N PHE A 296 5.19 12.51 1.56
CA PHE A 296 4.61 13.83 1.64
C PHE A 296 4.55 14.21 3.11
N ILE A 297 5.30 15.23 3.50
CA ILE A 297 5.48 15.64 4.90
C ILE A 297 5.42 17.16 5.04
N HIS A 298 5.15 17.60 6.27
CA HIS A 298 5.34 19.00 6.65
C HIS A 298 6.82 19.30 6.94
N SER A 299 7.15 20.59 7.04
CA SER A 299 8.52 21.11 7.08
C SER A 299 9.27 20.92 8.40
N GLN A 300 8.57 21.05 9.53
CA GLN A 300 9.19 21.11 10.85
C GLN A 300 9.65 19.72 11.33
N ARG A 301 10.85 19.65 11.92
CA ARG A 301 11.35 18.40 12.52
C ARG A 301 10.48 17.93 13.68
N TYR A 302 10.20 18.86 14.58
CA TYR A 302 9.36 18.64 15.75
C TYR A 302 7.99 19.24 15.46
N GLN A 303 6.98 18.39 15.38
CA GLN A 303 5.60 18.81 15.14
C GLN A 303 4.64 17.74 15.60
N TRP A 304 3.54 18.16 16.21
CA TRP A 304 2.54 17.25 16.77
C TRP A 304 1.95 16.27 15.75
N HIS A 305 2.12 16.54 14.45
CA HIS A 305 1.77 15.64 13.36
C HIS A 305 2.57 14.31 13.32
N ASN A 306 3.71 14.22 14.02
CA ASN A 306 4.57 13.04 14.03
C ASN A 306 4.23 12.07 15.18
N ASP A 307 4.06 10.79 14.86
CA ASP A 307 3.76 9.69 15.80
C ASP A 307 4.99 9.19 16.58
N ASP A 308 5.75 10.15 17.10
CA ASP A 308 6.88 9.97 18.00
C ASP A 308 6.55 10.61 19.36
N PRO A 309 7.00 10.05 20.50
CA PRO A 309 6.66 10.59 21.81
C PRO A 309 7.02 12.07 21.95
N TYR A 310 8.15 12.50 21.40
CA TYR A 310 8.58 13.90 21.40
C TYR A 310 8.30 14.61 20.08
N TYR A 311 7.40 14.05 19.27
CA TYR A 311 6.97 14.61 18.00
C TYR A 311 8.12 14.78 16.98
N ASP A 312 9.21 14.01 17.13
CA ASP A 312 10.39 14.06 16.25
C ASP A 312 10.18 13.24 14.97
N GLY A 313 10.28 13.88 13.80
CA GLY A 313 10.15 13.21 12.51
C GLY A 313 11.37 12.36 12.12
N VAL A 314 12.55 12.63 12.69
CA VAL A 314 13.80 11.93 12.34
C VAL A 314 13.76 10.43 12.66
N PRO A 315 13.46 9.99 13.90
CA PRO A 315 13.42 8.56 14.22
C PRO A 315 12.37 7.83 13.40
N MET A 316 11.26 8.50 13.06
CA MET A 316 10.18 7.92 12.27
C MET A 316 10.63 7.67 10.84
N ILE A 317 11.04 8.71 10.10
CA ILE A 317 11.41 8.56 8.69
C ILE A 317 12.60 7.58 8.51
N LYS A 318 13.54 7.52 9.46
CA LYS A 318 14.64 6.53 9.43
C LYS A 318 14.16 5.08 9.59
N ARG A 319 13.04 4.85 10.27
CA ARG A 319 12.42 3.54 10.48
C ARG A 319 11.39 3.17 9.41
N PHE A 320 11.07 4.09 8.51
CA PHE A 320 10.04 3.90 7.50
C PHE A 320 10.29 2.65 6.65
N GLN A 321 9.32 1.75 6.62
CA GLN A 321 9.42 0.47 5.91
C GLN A 321 9.02 0.62 4.43
N LEU A 322 10.00 0.91 3.57
CA LEU A 322 9.76 1.04 2.13
C LEU A 322 9.23 -0.25 1.48
N ALA A 323 9.60 -1.42 2.00
CA ALA A 323 9.07 -2.69 1.51
C ALA A 323 7.57 -2.82 1.75
N TYR A 324 7.09 -2.28 2.87
CA TYR A 324 5.68 -2.22 3.17
C TYR A 324 4.96 -1.22 2.25
N LEU A 325 5.54 -0.03 2.05
CA LEU A 325 5.00 0.94 1.11
C LEU A 325 4.92 0.38 -0.33
N GLU A 326 5.94 -0.36 -0.78
CA GLU A 326 5.91 -0.99 -2.11
C GLU A 326 4.76 -1.98 -2.26
N LEU A 327 4.46 -2.73 -1.19
CA LEU A 327 3.42 -3.77 -1.21
C LEU A 327 2.01 -3.17 -1.24
N ILE A 328 1.80 -2.06 -0.54
CA ILE A 328 0.46 -1.51 -0.25
C ILE A 328 0.15 -0.28 -1.10
N GLY A 329 1.18 0.44 -1.49
CA GLY A 329 1.09 1.58 -2.38
C GLY A 329 0.77 2.88 -1.68
N TYR A 330 0.01 2.86 -0.58
CA TYR A 330 -0.30 4.03 0.25
C TYR A 330 -0.20 3.69 1.73
N VAL A 331 0.40 4.60 2.52
CA VAL A 331 0.40 4.52 3.98
C VAL A 331 0.22 5.90 4.59
N ASN A 332 -0.63 6.01 5.59
CA ASN A 332 -0.63 7.18 6.47
C ASN A 332 0.60 7.11 7.39
N LEU A 333 1.26 8.25 7.65
CA LEU A 333 2.39 8.31 8.59
C LEU A 333 1.94 8.40 10.06
N ARG A 334 0.65 8.64 10.30
CA ARG A 334 0.03 8.53 11.62
C ARG A 334 -0.66 7.17 11.77
N CYS A 335 -0.35 6.50 12.88
CA CYS A 335 -0.93 5.25 13.32
C CYS A 335 -1.89 5.41 14.51
N ALA A 336 -1.72 6.44 15.34
CA ALA A 336 -2.64 6.74 16.43
C ALA A 336 -3.99 7.27 15.89
N TRP A 337 -5.10 6.77 16.44
CA TRP A 337 -6.44 7.12 15.98
C TRP A 337 -6.98 8.44 16.53
N VAL A 338 -6.27 9.04 17.48
CA VAL A 338 -6.62 10.23 18.27
C VAL A 338 -7.27 11.39 17.50
N LEU A 339 -7.06 11.51 16.19
CA LEU A 339 -7.72 12.47 15.31
C LEU A 339 -8.05 11.80 13.98
N GLY A 340 -9.31 11.89 13.53
CA GLY A 340 -9.74 11.40 12.21
C GLY A 340 -10.23 9.95 12.16
N CYS A 341 -9.98 9.14 13.18
CA CYS A 341 -10.42 7.74 13.25
C CYS A 341 -11.22 7.47 14.54
N PRO A 342 -12.14 6.47 14.53
CA PRO A 342 -12.57 5.66 13.39
C PRO A 342 -13.71 6.27 12.56
N ASP A 343 -14.22 7.41 12.99
CA ASP A 343 -15.53 7.91 12.56
C ASP A 343 -15.54 9.45 12.58
N GLU A 344 -14.85 10.07 11.62
CA GLU A 344 -14.64 11.52 11.60
C GLU A 344 -15.77 12.25 10.88
N ILE A 345 -15.95 12.00 9.59
CA ILE A 345 -16.84 12.79 8.74
C ILE A 345 -18.06 11.94 8.35
N HIS A 346 -19.26 12.48 8.56
CA HIS A 346 -20.51 11.88 8.13
C HIS A 346 -21.18 12.78 7.07
N PRO A 347 -20.84 12.63 5.77
CA PRO A 347 -21.22 13.61 4.75
C PRO A 347 -22.73 13.87 4.63
N MET A 348 -23.57 12.92 5.04
CA MET A 348 -25.03 13.03 4.95
C MET A 348 -25.66 13.75 6.14
N THR A 349 -25.04 13.70 7.33
CA THR A 349 -25.63 14.14 8.59
C THR A 349 -24.95 15.36 9.19
N ASP A 350 -23.67 15.59 8.86
CA ASP A 350 -22.92 16.76 9.27
C ASP A 350 -23.43 18.00 8.51
N THR A 351 -24.61 18.50 8.85
CA THR A 351 -25.32 19.53 8.07
C THR A 351 -25.14 20.95 8.63
N SER A 352 -24.55 21.07 9.81
CA SER A 352 -24.20 22.35 10.45
C SER A 352 -23.08 22.12 11.46
N SER A 353 -22.05 22.96 11.47
CA SER A 353 -21.10 23.05 12.58
C SER A 353 -21.06 24.47 13.14
N ASP A 354 -21.09 24.59 14.47
CA ASP A 354 -20.60 25.77 15.20
C ASP A 354 -19.05 25.81 15.23
N ASP A 355 -18.42 24.74 14.74
CA ASP A 355 -16.99 24.53 14.73
C ASP A 355 -16.42 24.72 13.32
N THR A 356 -15.62 25.77 13.13
CA THR A 356 -15.00 26.14 11.84
C THR A 356 -13.96 25.12 11.35
N VAL A 357 -13.61 24.13 12.19
CA VAL A 357 -12.57 23.15 11.90
C VAL A 357 -13.11 21.87 11.25
N HIS A 358 -14.40 21.56 11.41
CA HIS A 358 -15.00 20.32 10.89
C HIS A 358 -15.40 20.45 9.41
N ALA A 359 -14.90 19.56 8.55
CA ALA A 359 -15.22 19.61 7.12
C ALA A 359 -16.59 19.02 6.75
N GLY A 360 -17.25 18.33 7.68
CA GLY A 360 -18.51 17.61 7.44
C GLY A 360 -19.56 18.39 6.63
N PRO A 361 -19.91 19.65 6.99
CA PRO A 361 -20.88 20.46 6.26
C PRO A 361 -20.58 20.71 4.79
N TYR A 362 -19.30 20.66 4.42
CA TYR A 362 -18.84 20.96 3.06
C TYR A 362 -18.39 19.69 2.31
N TYR A 363 -18.13 18.60 3.04
CA TYR A 363 -17.53 17.40 2.49
C TYR A 363 -18.41 16.70 1.46
N TYR A 364 -19.74 16.66 1.65
CA TYR A 364 -20.65 16.04 0.69
C TYR A 364 -20.50 16.61 -0.73
N ASN A 365 -20.50 17.93 -0.86
CA ASN A 365 -20.36 18.60 -2.15
C ASN A 365 -18.93 18.49 -2.67
N GLY A 366 -17.93 18.71 -1.80
CA GLY A 366 -16.52 18.56 -2.16
C GLY A 366 -16.22 17.17 -2.71
N PHE A 367 -16.70 16.11 -2.05
CA PHE A 367 -16.51 14.73 -2.49
C PHE A 367 -17.10 14.49 -3.88
N LYS A 368 -18.33 14.96 -4.16
CA LYS A 368 -18.97 14.77 -5.48
C LYS A 368 -18.22 15.47 -6.60
N GLU A 369 -17.59 16.59 -6.31
CA GLU A 369 -16.79 17.35 -7.28
C GLU A 369 -15.41 16.72 -7.51
N LEU A 370 -14.77 16.22 -6.45
CA LEU A 370 -13.52 15.47 -6.53
C LEU A 370 -13.72 14.13 -7.27
N PHE A 371 -14.76 13.38 -6.90
CA PHE A 371 -15.05 12.01 -7.35
C PHE A 371 -16.38 11.93 -8.12
N PRO A 372 -16.46 12.51 -9.34
CA PRO A 372 -17.69 12.54 -10.10
C PRO A 372 -18.16 11.11 -10.44
N GLY A 373 -19.43 10.82 -10.15
CA GLY A 373 -20.04 9.51 -10.41
C GLY A 373 -19.78 8.45 -9.33
N VAL A 374 -18.98 8.74 -8.31
CA VAL A 374 -18.77 7.85 -7.17
C VAL A 374 -19.84 8.09 -6.10
N LYS A 375 -20.38 7.01 -5.51
CA LYS A 375 -21.32 7.12 -4.39
C LYS A 375 -20.61 7.79 -3.21
N VAL A 376 -21.19 8.87 -2.69
CA VAL A 376 -20.69 9.52 -1.47
C VAL A 376 -20.76 8.51 -0.32
N PRO A 377 -19.64 8.29 0.40
CA PRO A 377 -19.63 7.36 1.54
C PRO A 377 -20.47 7.89 2.71
N GLU A 378 -20.94 6.96 3.55
CA GLU A 378 -21.71 7.29 4.76
C GLU A 378 -20.81 7.84 5.86
N THR A 379 -19.60 7.29 5.98
CA THR A 379 -18.53 7.72 6.88
C THR A 379 -17.22 7.84 6.11
N VAL A 380 -16.44 8.86 6.39
CA VAL A 380 -15.03 8.97 6.01
C VAL A 380 -14.18 9.09 7.27
N ALA A 381 -13.14 8.28 7.35
CA ALA A 381 -12.23 8.29 8.48
C ALA A 381 -10.83 7.85 8.05
N VAL A 382 -9.84 8.55 8.56
CA VAL A 382 -8.41 8.25 8.40
C VAL A 382 -7.67 9.07 9.44
N SER A 383 -6.59 8.54 10.01
CA SER A 383 -5.75 9.33 10.92
C SER A 383 -5.34 10.64 10.25
N CYS A 384 -5.46 11.76 10.96
CA CYS A 384 -5.32 13.09 10.39
C CYS A 384 -3.97 13.37 9.71
N CYS A 385 -3.91 14.58 9.18
CA CYS A 385 -2.72 15.43 9.08
C CYS A 385 -1.94 15.35 7.77
N ALA A 386 -2.51 14.74 6.72
CA ALA A 386 -1.96 14.78 5.36
C ALA A 386 -0.46 14.47 5.25
N GLN A 387 0.06 13.60 6.13
CA GLN A 387 1.41 13.07 6.02
C GLN A 387 1.30 11.60 5.61
N PHE A 388 1.79 11.26 4.43
CA PHE A 388 1.61 9.92 3.86
C PHE A 388 2.75 9.53 2.94
N GLY A 389 2.95 8.23 2.79
CA GLY A 389 3.84 7.64 1.81
C GLY A 389 3.06 7.06 0.63
N VAL A 390 3.57 7.24 -0.59
CA VAL A 390 2.98 6.66 -1.80
C VAL A 390 4.06 6.04 -2.69
N ALA A 391 3.79 4.84 -3.20
CA ALA A 391 4.62 4.21 -4.22
C ALA A 391 4.28 4.75 -5.62
N ARG A 392 5.26 4.75 -6.54
CA ARG A 392 5.04 5.20 -7.92
C ARG A 392 3.82 4.56 -8.57
N TRP A 393 3.75 3.24 -8.48
CA TRP A 393 2.71 2.46 -9.16
C TRP A 393 1.33 2.87 -8.66
N LYS A 394 1.21 3.22 -7.38
CA LYS A 394 -0.05 3.62 -6.78
C LYS A 394 -0.58 4.96 -7.30
N ILE A 395 0.31 5.94 -7.50
CA ILE A 395 -0.06 7.20 -8.17
C ILE A 395 -0.54 6.94 -9.60
N ARG A 396 0.08 5.97 -10.30
CA ARG A 396 -0.22 5.67 -11.70
C ARG A 396 -1.49 4.85 -11.93
N GLU A 397 -2.09 4.28 -10.88
CA GLU A 397 -3.41 3.65 -10.97
C GLU A 397 -4.49 4.67 -11.39
N ARG A 398 -4.27 5.95 -11.08
CA ARG A 398 -5.16 7.05 -11.42
C ARG A 398 -4.55 7.92 -12.51
N PRO A 399 -5.27 8.24 -13.61
CA PRO A 399 -4.73 9.05 -14.68
C PRO A 399 -4.35 10.47 -14.21
N LYS A 400 -3.31 11.05 -14.82
CA LYS A 400 -2.83 12.42 -14.54
C LYS A 400 -3.96 13.47 -14.53
N SER A 401 -4.92 13.34 -15.43
CA SER A 401 -6.07 14.24 -15.57
C SER A 401 -6.94 14.34 -14.31
N ASP A 402 -6.94 13.32 -13.46
CA ASP A 402 -7.68 13.37 -12.19
C ASP A 402 -6.94 14.26 -11.17
N TYR A 403 -5.61 14.15 -11.08
CA TYR A 403 -4.81 15.02 -10.24
C TYR A 403 -4.93 16.48 -10.69
N GLU A 404 -4.95 16.72 -11.99
CA GLU A 404 -5.24 18.04 -12.57
C GLU A 404 -6.64 18.53 -12.18
N ARG A 405 -7.66 17.66 -12.21
CA ARG A 405 -9.01 17.99 -11.73
C ARG A 405 -9.02 18.38 -10.26
N TYR A 406 -8.34 17.64 -9.38
CA TYR A 406 -8.24 17.99 -7.96
C TYR A 406 -7.58 19.35 -7.75
N LYS A 407 -6.50 19.63 -8.48
CA LYS A 407 -5.83 20.94 -8.44
C LYS A 407 -6.75 22.05 -8.96
N GLN A 408 -7.51 21.79 -10.01
CA GLN A 408 -8.50 22.76 -10.53
C GLN A 408 -9.65 22.99 -9.57
N TRP A 409 -10.13 21.95 -8.87
CA TRP A 409 -11.13 22.10 -7.82
C TRP A 409 -10.62 23.00 -6.70
N LEU A 410 -9.40 22.74 -6.19
CA LEU A 410 -8.77 23.60 -5.20
C LEU A 410 -8.66 25.05 -5.65
N LEU A 411 -8.33 25.32 -6.91
CA LEU A 411 -8.22 26.70 -7.41
C LEU A 411 -9.56 27.42 -7.56
N LYS A 412 -10.63 26.68 -7.85
CA LYS A 412 -11.94 27.24 -8.22
C LYS A 412 -12.95 27.30 -7.08
N THR A 413 -12.78 26.47 -6.04
CA THR A 413 -13.72 26.42 -4.93
C THR A 413 -13.75 27.73 -4.15
N ASP A 414 -14.95 28.17 -3.78
CA ASP A 414 -15.17 29.37 -2.95
C ASP A 414 -14.85 29.10 -1.46
N LEU A 415 -14.57 27.84 -1.09
CA LEU A 415 -14.14 27.47 0.25
C LEU A 415 -12.79 28.13 0.60
N ASP A 416 -12.62 28.51 1.85
CA ASP A 416 -11.34 29.05 2.32
C ASP A 416 -10.22 27.99 2.30
N ASP A 417 -9.00 28.45 2.55
CA ASP A 417 -7.79 27.63 2.52
C ASP A 417 -7.84 26.47 3.53
N ALA A 418 -8.35 26.72 4.74
CA ALA A 418 -8.43 25.70 5.80
C ALA A 418 -9.46 24.61 5.45
N MET A 419 -10.64 25.01 4.99
CA MET A 419 -11.73 24.10 4.69
C MET A 419 -11.45 23.25 3.45
N SER A 420 -10.97 23.89 2.38
CA SER A 420 -10.59 23.17 1.15
C SER A 420 -9.39 22.23 1.38
N GLY A 421 -8.41 22.65 2.19
CA GLY A 421 -7.31 21.79 2.63
C GLY A 421 -7.80 20.58 3.43
N ARG A 422 -8.73 20.77 4.37
CA ARG A 422 -9.28 19.69 5.20
C ARG A 422 -10.09 18.66 4.40
N ILE A 423 -10.86 19.10 3.40
CA ILE A 423 -11.53 18.15 2.49
C ILE A 423 -10.51 17.29 1.75
N MET A 424 -9.39 17.88 1.29
CA MET A 424 -8.31 17.13 0.65
C MET A 424 -7.61 16.18 1.63
N GLU A 425 -7.31 16.64 2.86
CA GLU A 425 -6.72 15.84 3.94
C GLU A 425 -7.46 14.50 4.11
N TYR A 426 -8.79 14.56 4.24
CA TYR A 426 -9.66 13.39 4.36
C TYR A 426 -10.03 12.73 3.02
N SER A 427 -9.41 13.14 1.91
CA SER A 427 -9.62 12.51 0.59
C SER A 427 -8.40 11.75 0.08
N TRP A 428 -7.20 11.98 0.63
CA TRP A 428 -5.96 11.43 0.09
C TRP A 428 -5.96 9.90 0.00
N HIS A 429 -6.37 9.19 1.06
CA HIS A 429 -6.43 7.73 1.05
C HIS A 429 -7.35 7.21 -0.06
N MET A 430 -8.50 7.84 -0.27
CA MET A 430 -9.42 7.48 -1.36
C MET A 430 -8.91 7.90 -2.76
N ILE A 431 -8.17 9.01 -2.87
CA ILE A 431 -7.47 9.37 -4.10
C ILE A 431 -6.53 8.22 -4.51
N PHE A 432 -5.86 7.59 -3.55
CA PHE A 432 -4.99 6.43 -3.74
C PHE A 432 -5.71 5.08 -3.59
N GLY A 433 -7.04 5.05 -3.72
CA GLY A 433 -7.81 3.82 -3.86
C GLY A 433 -8.02 3.01 -2.59
N MET A 434 -7.80 3.61 -1.41
CA MET A 434 -8.15 3.01 -0.12
C MET A 434 -9.65 3.20 0.18
N ASP A 435 -10.18 2.37 1.08
CA ASP A 435 -11.58 2.43 1.50
C ASP A 435 -11.89 3.74 2.25
N PRO A 436 -13.16 4.22 2.24
CA PRO A 436 -13.54 5.48 2.89
C PRO A 436 -13.19 5.57 4.38
N ILE A 437 -13.21 4.43 5.07
CA ILE A 437 -12.70 4.25 6.43
C ILE A 437 -11.36 3.54 6.32
N HIS A 438 -10.26 4.26 6.54
CA HIS A 438 -8.90 3.74 6.52
C HIS A 438 -8.21 4.03 7.85
N CYS A 439 -8.57 3.22 8.85
CA CYS A 439 -8.12 3.37 10.24
C CYS A 439 -7.44 2.09 10.67
N PRO A 440 -6.17 1.84 10.27
CA PRO A 440 -5.50 0.59 10.60
C PRO A 440 -5.28 0.42 12.10
N ASN A 441 -5.40 -0.81 12.61
CA ASN A 441 -5.05 -1.18 13.97
C ASN A 441 -3.66 -0.61 14.33
N ALA A 442 -3.59 0.10 15.46
CA ALA A 442 -2.39 0.83 15.85
C ALA A 442 -1.15 -0.08 15.92
N ALA A 443 -1.27 -1.28 16.52
CA ALA A 443 -0.16 -2.24 16.63
C ALA A 443 0.37 -2.65 15.26
N GLU A 444 -0.53 -2.94 14.32
CA GLU A 444 -0.19 -3.33 12.96
C GLU A 444 0.43 -2.17 12.19
N CYS A 445 -0.14 -0.98 12.30
CA CYS A 445 0.38 0.22 11.66
C CYS A 445 1.80 0.52 12.13
N TYR A 446 2.05 0.57 13.44
CA TYR A 446 3.40 0.82 13.98
C TYR A 446 4.41 -0.27 13.60
N CYS A 447 4.01 -1.54 13.62
CA CYS A 447 4.87 -2.63 13.17
C CYS A 447 5.19 -2.50 11.68
N ASN A 448 4.18 -2.24 10.86
CA ASN A 448 4.31 -2.31 9.42
C ASN A 448 4.94 -1.05 8.80
N VAL A 449 4.57 0.13 9.28
CA VAL A 449 5.06 1.42 8.77
C VAL A 449 6.41 1.76 9.39
N TRP A 450 6.59 1.47 10.68
CA TRP A 450 7.74 1.93 11.48
C TRP A 450 8.63 0.80 12.02
N GLY A 451 8.33 -0.48 11.75
CA GLY A 451 9.11 -1.61 12.28
C GLY A 451 9.04 -1.75 13.81
N LEU A 452 8.05 -1.13 14.47
CA LEU A 452 7.86 -1.15 15.92
C LEU A 452 6.84 -2.22 16.30
N CYS A 453 7.24 -3.49 16.26
CA CYS A 453 6.32 -4.62 16.38
C CYS A 453 6.07 -5.13 17.81
N ASP A 454 6.90 -4.70 18.77
CA ASP A 454 6.85 -5.18 20.17
C ASP A 454 6.14 -4.20 21.10
N LEU A 455 5.33 -3.29 20.53
CA LEU A 455 4.56 -2.32 21.30
C LEU A 455 3.37 -2.99 21.98
N LYS A 456 3.00 -2.47 23.16
CA LYS A 456 1.74 -2.80 23.81
C LYS A 456 0.68 -1.83 23.31
N CYS A 457 -0.34 -2.36 22.64
CA CYS A 457 -1.32 -1.55 21.95
C CYS A 457 -2.73 -2.08 22.18
N SER A 458 -3.69 -1.16 22.13
CA SER A 458 -5.09 -1.42 21.85
C SER A 458 -5.32 -1.34 20.33
N GLN A 459 -6.58 -1.25 19.90
CA GLN A 459 -6.92 -1.06 18.50
C GLN A 459 -6.51 0.31 17.98
N ASP A 460 -6.61 1.33 18.82
CA ASP A 460 -6.58 2.75 18.50
C ASP A 460 -5.27 3.46 18.90
N GLU A 461 -4.53 2.90 19.85
CA GLU A 461 -3.28 3.49 20.34
C GLU A 461 -2.27 2.45 20.85
N CYS A 462 -1.04 2.92 21.11
CA CYS A 462 0.02 2.14 21.72
C CYS A 462 0.60 2.91 22.93
N GLU A 463 0.87 2.19 24.02
CA GLU A 463 1.48 2.73 25.23
C GLU A 463 2.74 3.53 24.88
N ASP A 464 2.86 4.73 25.46
CA ASP A 464 4.02 5.62 25.33
C ASP A 464 4.42 5.97 23.89
N ARG A 465 3.50 5.94 22.91
CA ARG A 465 3.80 6.28 21.51
C ARG A 465 3.40 7.68 21.09
N TYR A 466 2.21 8.10 21.46
CA TYR A 466 1.68 9.40 21.10
C TYR A 466 0.67 9.87 22.13
N ALA A 467 0.71 11.16 22.45
CA ALA A 467 -0.35 11.86 23.14
C ALA A 467 -0.64 13.16 22.38
N LEU A 468 -1.92 13.52 22.26
CA LEU A 468 -2.29 14.80 21.65
C LEU A 468 -1.79 15.94 22.55
N PRO A 469 -0.97 16.87 22.02
CA PRO A 469 -0.47 17.96 22.86
C PRO A 469 -1.57 18.97 23.19
N PRO A 470 -1.40 19.72 24.29
CA PRO A 470 -2.37 20.74 24.72
C PRO A 470 -2.50 21.91 23.74
N TYR A 471 -1.46 22.15 22.93
CA TYR A 471 -1.44 23.21 21.91
C TYR A 471 -0.80 22.69 20.62
N SER A 472 -1.25 23.21 19.47
CA SER A 472 -0.68 22.88 18.16
C SER A 472 0.73 23.43 17.94
N THR A 473 1.14 24.43 18.75
CA THR A 473 2.48 25.02 18.70
C THR A 473 3.34 24.47 19.84
N LEU A 474 4.50 23.93 19.50
CA LEU A 474 5.49 23.46 20.47
C LEU A 474 6.19 24.66 21.13
N PRO A 475 6.58 24.56 22.42
CA PRO A 475 7.25 25.64 23.12
C PRO A 475 8.67 25.90 22.58
N GLU A 476 9.17 27.11 22.79
CA GLU A 476 10.56 27.44 22.50
C GLU A 476 11.51 26.57 23.35
N GLY A 477 12.50 25.96 22.71
CA GLY A 477 13.43 25.03 23.38
C GLY A 477 12.97 23.57 23.43
N TRP A 478 11.85 23.22 22.77
CA TRP A 478 11.49 21.82 22.53
C TRP A 478 12.62 21.07 21.78
N PRO A 479 12.91 19.79 22.11
CA PRO A 479 12.25 18.92 23.08
C PRO A 479 12.82 18.96 24.50
N GLN A 480 13.75 19.86 24.81
CA GLN A 480 14.37 19.93 26.15
C GLN A 480 13.56 20.74 27.17
N ILE A 481 12.65 21.60 26.69
CA ILE A 481 11.78 22.44 27.51
C ILE A 481 10.33 22.11 27.13
N GLY A 482 9.51 21.77 28.12
CA GLY A 482 8.08 21.48 27.93
C GLY A 482 7.20 22.72 27.99
N TRP A 483 5.88 22.52 27.89
CA TRP A 483 4.93 23.63 27.74
C TRP A 483 4.89 24.55 28.95
N ASN A 484 5.18 24.03 30.14
CA ASN A 484 5.19 24.77 31.39
C ASN A 484 6.62 25.22 31.79
N GLY A 485 7.59 25.11 30.88
CA GLY A 485 8.99 25.49 31.10
C GLY A 485 9.82 24.46 31.87
N GLU A 486 9.26 23.28 32.12
CA GLU A 486 9.89 22.17 32.80
C GLU A 486 10.97 21.51 31.93
N PRO A 487 12.11 21.10 32.52
CA PRO A 487 13.14 20.39 31.78
C PRO A 487 12.69 18.96 31.44
N GLN A 488 12.95 18.56 30.20
CA GLN A 488 12.63 17.24 29.67
C GLN A 488 13.90 16.53 29.19
N ASP A 489 13.86 15.19 29.15
CA ASP A 489 14.95 14.36 28.63
C ASP A 489 14.43 13.31 27.65
N PRO A 490 14.41 13.63 26.35
CA PRO A 490 13.93 12.73 25.30
C PRO A 490 14.69 11.40 25.23
N SER A 491 15.91 11.33 25.79
CA SER A 491 16.71 10.10 25.78
C SER A 491 16.20 9.03 26.74
N LYS A 492 15.37 9.39 27.73
CA LYS A 492 14.80 8.46 28.71
C LYS A 492 13.60 7.66 28.17
N GLY A 493 13.08 8.03 27.00
CA GLY A 493 11.84 7.48 26.45
C GLY A 493 10.60 7.95 27.23
N GLY A 494 9.43 7.41 26.87
CA GLY A 494 8.15 7.83 27.42
C GLY A 494 7.61 9.10 26.75
N LEU A 495 6.39 9.46 27.12
CA LEU A 495 5.73 10.68 26.65
C LEU A 495 6.30 11.92 27.36
N PRO A 496 6.23 13.10 26.70
CA PRO A 496 6.60 14.37 27.29
C PRO A 496 5.73 14.68 28.50
N LEU A 497 6.28 15.47 29.41
CA LEU A 497 5.49 16.00 30.53
C LEU A 497 4.51 17.03 29.97
N VAL A 498 3.24 16.88 30.32
CA VAL A 498 2.13 17.76 29.90
C VAL A 498 1.36 18.32 31.10
N ASP A 499 1.84 18.05 32.32
CA ASP A 499 1.25 18.48 33.60
C ASP A 499 1.54 19.95 33.94
#